data_AF-A0A1F5RZB8-F1
#
_entry.id   AF-A0A1F5RZB8-F1
#
_cell.length_a   1.000
_cell.length_b   1.000
_cell.length_c   1.000
_cell.angle_alpha   90.00
_cell.angle_beta   90.00
_cell.angle_gamma   90.00
#
_symmetry.space_group_name_H-M   'P 1'
#
loop_
_entity.id
_entity.type
_entity.pdbx_description
1 polymer ?
#
loop_
_entity_poly.entity_id
_entity_poly.type
_entity_poly.pdbx_seq_one_letter_code
_entity_poly.pdbx_strand_id
1 'polypeptide(L)'
;MGIEQTINKTEQEPFKKYEEALRKFLKRYFDLFKSDSVNKRNFSPMEVDFSAPRGDDMEAIRQGNYVISNITTTPRGRGDNGINFHFYVGQTEIHIMNKAADEVEDITRELNKEDKGE
;
A
#
# COMPACT_ATOMS: atom_id res chain seq x y z
N MET A 1 -18.74 -29.14 -5.70
CA MET A 1 -19.36 -27.96 -5.07
C MET A 1 -18.28 -26.89 -5.00
N GLY A 2 -18.26 -25.98 -5.98
CA GLY A 2 -17.33 -24.87 -5.99
C GLY A 2 -17.86 -23.80 -5.05
N ILE A 3 -17.07 -23.40 -4.07
CA ILE A 3 -17.36 -22.23 -3.24
C ILE A 3 -17.18 -21.02 -4.14
N GLU A 4 -18.29 -20.47 -4.64
CA GLU A 4 -18.30 -19.14 -5.23
C GLU A 4 -17.84 -18.17 -4.13
N GLN A 5 -16.63 -17.65 -4.28
CA GLN A 5 -16.19 -16.50 -3.51
C GLN A 5 -17.01 -15.31 -4.00
N THR A 6 -18.15 -15.07 -3.35
CA THR A 6 -18.93 -13.85 -3.52
C THR A 6 -18.10 -12.71 -2.96
N ILE A 7 -17.26 -12.11 -3.81
CA ILE A 7 -16.60 -10.85 -3.51
C ILE A 7 -17.73 -9.84 -3.33
N ASN A 8 -17.98 -9.41 -2.09
CA ASN A 8 -18.89 -8.31 -1.78
C ASN A 8 -18.41 -7.06 -2.51
N LYS A 9 -18.93 -6.83 -3.73
CA LYS A 9 -18.60 -5.66 -4.56
C LYS A 9 -18.90 -4.33 -3.86
N THR A 10 -19.79 -4.34 -2.86
CA THR A 10 -20.22 -3.16 -2.10
C THR A 10 -19.17 -2.65 -1.11
N GLU A 11 -18.13 -3.43 -0.78
CA GLU A 11 -17.05 -3.01 0.13
C GLU A 11 -15.77 -2.56 -0.59
N GLN A 12 -15.70 -2.67 -1.93
CA GLN A 12 -14.51 -2.33 -2.71
C GLN A 12 -14.43 -0.85 -3.14
N GLU A 13 -15.54 -0.14 -3.22
CA GLU A 13 -15.57 1.23 -3.75
C GLU A 13 -14.79 2.28 -2.93
N PRO A 14 -14.79 2.29 -1.58
CA PRO A 14 -14.09 3.34 -0.83
C PRO A 14 -12.56 3.20 -0.84
N PHE A 15 -12.03 2.03 -1.24
CA PHE A 15 -10.60 1.72 -1.16
C PHE A 15 -9.86 1.80 -2.50
N LYS A 16 -10.57 1.88 -3.64
CA LYS A 16 -9.95 2.15 -4.95
C LYS A 16 -9.08 3.41 -4.95
N LYS A 17 -9.49 4.44 -4.19
CA LYS A 17 -8.73 5.70 -4.06
C LYS A 17 -7.32 5.51 -3.51
N TYR A 18 -7.09 4.46 -2.71
CA TYR A 18 -5.78 4.14 -2.15
C TYR A 18 -4.98 3.18 -3.03
N GLU A 19 -5.62 2.43 -3.93
CA GLU A 19 -4.92 1.43 -4.74
C GLU A 19 -3.78 2.08 -5.55
N GLU A 20 -4.05 3.19 -6.23
CA GLU A 20 -3.04 3.88 -7.01
C GLU A 20 -1.93 4.47 -6.12
N ALA A 21 -2.30 5.02 -4.96
CA ALA A 21 -1.33 5.56 -4.00
C ALA A 21 -0.42 4.47 -3.44
N LEU A 22 -0.98 3.32 -3.07
CA LEU A 22 -0.24 2.14 -2.62
C LEU A 22 0.69 1.61 -3.71
N ARG A 23 0.24 1.58 -4.97
CA ARG A 23 1.10 1.20 -6.11
C ARG A 23 2.27 2.15 -6.29
N LYS A 24 2.01 3.46 -6.26
CA LYS A 24 3.06 4.50 -6.34
C LYS A 24 4.03 4.39 -5.16
N PHE A 25 3.52 4.17 -3.94
CA PHE A 25 4.33 3.96 -2.75
C PHE A 25 5.24 2.74 -2.88
N LEU A 26 4.69 1.56 -3.22
CA LEU A 26 5.48 0.33 -3.39
C LEU A 26 6.57 0.50 -4.45
N LYS A 27 6.26 1.15 -5.58
CA LYS A 27 7.26 1.47 -6.60
C LYS A 27 8.39 2.34 -6.03
N ARG A 28 8.05 3.44 -5.34
CA ARG A 28 9.04 4.31 -4.67
C ARG A 28 9.86 3.53 -3.63
N TYR A 29 9.22 2.69 -2.82
CA TYR A 29 9.85 1.86 -1.80
C TYR A 29 10.94 0.96 -2.42
N PHE A 30 10.62 0.20 -3.48
CA PHE A 30 11.59 -0.69 -4.12
C PHE A 30 12.65 0.05 -4.95
N ASP A 31 12.33 1.19 -5.55
CA ASP A 31 13.34 2.00 -6.25
C ASP A 31 14.34 2.63 -5.27
N LEU A 32 13.91 3.00 -4.06
CA LEU A 32 14.78 3.44 -2.97
C LEU A 32 15.60 2.32 -2.33
N PHE A 33 15.29 1.04 -2.59
CA PHE A 33 16.19 -0.08 -2.24
C PHE A 33 17.30 -0.27 -3.29
N LYS A 34 17.07 0.10 -4.55
CA LYS A 34 18.08 0.00 -5.61
C LYS A 34 19.16 1.07 -5.52
N SER A 35 18.87 2.19 -4.85
CA SER A 35 19.85 3.21 -4.54
C SER A 35 20.45 2.91 -3.17
N ASP A 36 21.78 2.73 -3.06
CA ASP A 36 22.56 2.60 -1.80
C ASP A 36 22.30 3.73 -0.77
N SER A 37 21.45 4.69 -1.09
CA SER A 37 21.01 5.78 -0.22
C SER A 37 19.85 5.35 0.69
N VAL A 38 20.12 4.47 1.65
CA VAL A 38 19.22 4.21 2.80
C VAL A 38 18.82 5.53 3.50
N ASN A 39 19.65 6.57 3.37
CA ASN A 39 19.45 7.92 3.89
C ASN A 39 18.33 8.76 3.23
N LYS A 40 17.60 8.25 2.24
CA LYS A 40 16.53 9.01 1.56
C LYS A 40 15.11 8.64 1.97
N ARG A 41 14.92 7.67 2.86
CA ARG A 41 13.58 7.32 3.36
C ARG A 41 13.24 8.18 4.57
N ASN A 42 12.05 8.77 4.57
CA ASN A 42 11.54 9.54 5.71
C ASN A 42 10.91 8.64 6.79
N PHE A 43 10.89 7.33 6.57
CA PHE A 43 10.35 6.30 7.47
C PHE A 43 11.36 5.15 7.63
N SER A 44 11.28 4.48 8.78
CA SER A 44 12.04 3.28 9.11
C SER A 44 11.61 2.11 8.24
N PRO A 45 12.53 1.24 7.77
CA PRO A 45 12.17 0.00 7.09
C PRO A 45 11.21 -0.90 7.87
N MET A 46 11.16 -0.78 9.20
CA MET A 46 10.23 -1.51 10.08
C MET A 46 8.78 -1.03 9.98
N GLU A 47 8.54 0.13 9.36
CA GLU A 47 7.20 0.68 9.14
C GLU A 47 6.52 0.10 7.89
N VAL A 48 7.22 -0.76 7.13
CA VAL A 48 6.65 -1.56 6.03
C VAL A 48 6.99 -3.02 6.28
N ASP A 49 5.98 -3.80 6.63
CA ASP A 49 6.11 -5.24 6.88
C ASP A 49 5.54 -6.04 5.70
N PHE A 50 6.31 -7.01 5.23
CA PHE A 50 5.87 -8.02 4.27
C PHE A 50 5.74 -9.34 5.03
N SER A 51 4.52 -9.63 5.49
CA SER A 51 4.19 -10.83 6.23
C SER A 51 4.15 -12.03 5.27
N ALA A 52 4.99 -13.03 5.55
CA ALA A 52 5.15 -14.25 4.75
C ALA A 52 5.39 -13.99 3.24
N PRO A 53 6.48 -13.28 2.87
CA PRO A 53 6.71 -12.84 1.50
C PRO A 53 6.95 -14.04 0.58
N ARG A 54 6.25 -14.06 -0.55
CA ARG A 54 6.46 -15.07 -1.59
C ARG A 54 7.31 -14.54 -2.73
N GLY A 55 8.24 -15.36 -3.22
CA GLY A 55 9.16 -14.98 -4.30
C GLY A 55 8.44 -14.39 -5.50
N ASP A 56 7.45 -15.10 -6.03
CA ASP A 56 6.69 -14.68 -7.22
C ASP A 56 5.94 -13.36 -7.00
N ASP A 57 5.28 -13.20 -5.85
CA ASP A 57 4.54 -11.98 -5.50
C ASP A 57 5.51 -10.79 -5.36
N MET A 58 6.65 -10.99 -4.70
CA MET A 58 7.67 -9.94 -4.52
C MET A 58 8.32 -9.53 -5.84
N GLU A 59 8.55 -10.48 -6.76
CA GLU A 59 8.99 -10.17 -8.12
C GLU A 59 7.94 -9.39 -8.90
N ALA A 60 6.67 -9.80 -8.82
CA ALA A 60 5.57 -9.08 -9.44
C ALA A 60 5.48 -7.62 -8.95
N ILE A 61 5.65 -7.38 -7.64
CA ILE A 61 5.69 -6.03 -7.05
C ILE A 61 6.85 -5.22 -7.63
N ARG A 62 8.06 -5.79 -7.70
CA ARG A 62 9.25 -5.12 -8.25
C ARG A 62 9.12 -4.79 -9.74
N GLN A 63 8.42 -5.63 -10.49
CA GLN A 63 8.15 -5.43 -11.92
C GLN A 63 6.97 -4.48 -12.17
N GLY A 64 6.17 -4.18 -11.14
CA GLY A 64 4.97 -3.35 -11.28
C GLY A 64 3.74 -4.07 -11.85
N ASN A 65 3.80 -5.39 -12.01
CA ASN A 65 2.73 -6.19 -12.63
C ASN A 65 2.00 -7.05 -11.59
N TYR A 66 1.21 -6.40 -10.74
CA TYR A 66 0.49 -7.06 -9.64
C TYR A 66 -0.89 -6.45 -9.43
N VAL A 67 -1.71 -7.14 -8.62
CA VAL A 67 -3.02 -6.69 -8.18
C VAL A 67 -2.98 -6.55 -6.66
N ILE A 68 -3.45 -5.42 -6.15
CA ILE A 68 -3.68 -5.21 -4.73
C ILE A 68 -5.09 -5.68 -4.40
N SER A 69 -5.25 -6.42 -3.32
CA SER A 69 -6.56 -6.86 -2.83
C SER A 69 -6.72 -6.61 -1.33
N ASN A 70 -7.98 -6.63 -0.87
CA ASN A 70 -8.37 -6.57 0.54
C ASN A 70 -7.72 -5.41 1.31
N ILE A 71 -7.73 -4.20 0.73
CA ILE A 71 -7.23 -3.00 1.39
C ILE A 71 -8.10 -2.71 2.61
N THR A 72 -7.47 -2.63 3.76
CA THR A 72 -8.07 -2.25 5.04
C THR A 72 -7.23 -1.15 5.68
N THR A 73 -7.90 -0.24 6.39
CA THR A 73 -7.26 0.88 7.08
C THR A 73 -7.60 0.86 8.55
N THR A 74 -6.62 1.05 9.43
CA THR A 74 -6.81 1.10 10.88
C THR A 74 -6.28 2.41 11.46
N PRO A 75 -6.98 3.07 12.40
CA PRO A 75 -6.45 4.28 13.05
C PRO A 75 -5.27 3.93 13.97
N ARG A 76 -4.25 4.80 14.04
CA ARG A 76 -3.03 4.56 14.83
C ARG A 76 -3.21 4.63 16.35
N GLY A 77 -4.30 5.23 16.82
CA GLY A 77 -4.62 5.30 18.24
C GLY A 77 -5.29 6.61 18.64
N ARG A 78 -5.63 6.73 19.92
CA ARG A 78 -6.35 7.90 20.44
C ARG A 78 -5.43 9.13 20.44
N GLY A 79 -5.73 10.12 19.59
CA GLY A 79 -4.96 11.37 19.47
C GLY A 79 -4.02 11.43 18.27
N ASP A 80 -3.90 10.34 17.50
CA ASP A 80 -3.23 10.30 16.20
C ASP A 80 -4.29 10.18 15.10
N ASN A 81 -4.32 11.14 14.18
CA ASN A 81 -5.27 11.16 13.07
C ASN A 81 -4.80 10.33 11.86
N GLY A 82 -3.60 9.75 11.93
CA GLY A 82 -3.05 8.90 10.90
C GLY A 82 -3.73 7.54 10.83
N ILE A 83 -3.74 6.98 9.62
CA ILE A 83 -4.17 5.60 9.37
C ILE A 83 -2.96 4.71 9.08
N ASN A 84 -3.11 3.42 9.34
CA ASN A 84 -2.25 2.35 8.86
C ASN A 84 -2.98 1.61 7.73
N PHE A 85 -2.23 0.97 6.85
CA PHE A 85 -2.76 0.17 5.75
C PHE A 85 -2.39 -1.30 5.92
N HIS A 86 -3.33 -2.15 5.60
CA HIS A 86 -3.14 -3.59 5.50
C HIS A 86 -3.81 -4.09 4.22
N PHE A 87 -3.07 -4.79 3.37
CA PHE A 87 -3.54 -5.29 2.09
C PHE A 87 -2.72 -6.49 1.63
N TYR A 88 -3.14 -7.08 0.50
CA TYR A 88 -2.49 -8.26 -0.07
C TYR A 88 -2.02 -7.99 -1.49
N VAL A 89 -0.91 -8.63 -1.85
CA VAL A 89 -0.49 -8.84 -3.23
C VAL A 89 -0.29 -10.33 -3.43
N GLY A 90 -1.15 -10.95 -4.25
CA GLY A 90 -1.17 -12.40 -4.36
C GLY A 90 -1.49 -13.06 -3.02
N GLN A 91 -0.54 -13.78 -2.44
CA GLN A 91 -0.66 -14.36 -1.08
C GLN A 91 0.28 -13.69 -0.07
N THR A 92 1.00 -12.64 -0.47
CA THR A 92 1.85 -11.85 0.40
C THR A 92 1.00 -10.78 1.10
N GLU A 93 1.04 -10.79 2.42
CA GLU A 93 0.36 -9.81 3.27
C GLU A 93 1.30 -8.63 3.52
N ILE A 94 0.79 -7.40 3.40
CA ILE A 94 1.60 -6.19 3.52
C ILE A 94 0.94 -5.23 4.50
N HIS A 95 1.73 -4.77 5.47
CA HIS A 95 1.35 -3.74 6.44
C HIS A 95 2.21 -2.50 6.24
N ILE A 96 1.58 -1.35 6.12
CA ILE A 96 2.23 -0.03 6.08
C ILE A 96 1.74 0.75 7.29
N MET A 97 2.67 1.16 8.15
CA MET A 97 2.37 1.74 9.45
C MET A 97 3.00 3.13 9.60
N ASN A 98 2.44 3.94 10.49
CA ASN A 98 3.09 5.17 10.98
C ASN A 98 3.53 6.09 9.81
N LYS A 99 4.78 6.54 9.78
CA LYS A 99 5.26 7.50 8.76
C LYS A 99 5.21 6.96 7.34
N ALA A 100 5.37 5.65 7.17
CA ALA A 100 5.23 5.03 5.86
C ALA A 100 3.78 5.14 5.34
N ALA A 101 2.81 5.07 6.26
CA ALA A 101 1.40 5.23 5.91
C ALA A 101 1.04 6.70 5.66
N ASP A 102 1.69 7.64 6.36
CA ASP A 102 1.58 9.07 6.04
C ASP A 102 2.00 9.36 4.58
N GLU A 103 3.06 8.71 4.08
CA GLU A 103 3.46 8.87 2.67
C GLU A 103 2.38 8.38 1.69
N VAL A 104 1.68 7.29 2.01
CA VAL A 104 0.55 6.81 1.18
C VAL A 104 -0.58 7.83 1.20
N GLU A 105 -0.89 8.42 2.35
CA GLU A 105 -1.90 9.48 2.46
C GLU A 105 -1.51 10.73 1.68
N ASP A 106 -0.24 11.14 1.73
CA ASP A 106 0.25 12.30 0.98
C ASP A 106 0.21 12.06 -0.53
N ILE A 107 0.62 10.88 -1.01
CA ILE A 107 0.45 10.49 -2.43
C ILE A 107 -1.04 10.52 -2.81
N THR A 108 -1.92 10.04 -1.94
CA THR A 108 -3.38 10.08 -2.17
C THR A 108 -3.87 11.53 -2.30
N ARG A 109 -3.36 12.46 -1.47
CA ARG A 109 -3.70 13.89 -1.56
C ARG A 109 -3.14 14.54 -2.83
N GLU A 110 -1.92 14.18 -3.24
CA GLU A 110 -1.31 14.63 -4.51
C GLU A 110 -2.20 14.22 -5.69
N LEU A 111 -2.56 12.93 -5.77
CA LEU A 111 -3.43 12.38 -6.81
C LEU A 111 -4.78 13.11 -6.88
N ASN A 112 -5.41 13.37 -5.74
CA ASN A 112 -6.70 14.07 -5.68
C ASN A 112 -6.61 15.57 -6.03
N LYS A 113 -5.42 16.18 -5.93
CA LYS A 113 -5.19 17.56 -6.37
C LYS A 113 -4.97 17.61 -7.89
N GLU A 114 -4.23 16.66 -8.44
CA GLU A 114 -4.00 16.54 -9.89
C GLU A 114 -5.30 16.25 -10.65
N ASP A 115 -6.22 15.45 -10.09
CA ASP A 115 -7.53 15.15 -10.70
C ASP A 115 -8.50 16.35 -10.70
N LYS A 116 -8.27 17.34 -9.82
CA LYS A 116 -9.13 18.53 -9.66
C LYS A 116 -8.75 19.72 -10.54
N GLY A 117 -7.79 19.56 -11.45
CA GLY A 117 -7.55 20.48 -12.57
C GLY A 117 -7.52 21.96 -12.21
N GLU A 118 -6.32 22.46 -11.90
CA GLU A 118 -5.90 23.76 -12.46
C GLU A 118 -5.71 23.65 -13.98
#